data_AF-A0A852HS20-F1
#
_entry.id   AF-A0A852HS20-F1
#
_cell.length_a   1.000
_cell.length_b   1.000
_cell.length_c   1.000
_cell.angle_alpha   90.00
_cell.angle_beta   90.00
_cell.angle_gamma   90.00
#
_symmetry.space_group_name_H-M   'P 1'
#
loop_
_entity.id
_entity.type
_entity.pdbx_description
1 polymer ?
#
loop_
_entity_poly.entity_id
_entity_poly.type
_entity_poly.pdbx_seq_one_letter_code
_entity_poly.pdbx_strand_id
1 'polypeptide(L)'
;GRFSRIPVHARLYLPEPSAELQMTFPSTRKCVSKTPEPEFSRVPSLNFPSNVTVDSVFKAANQGLSKSDKRVEPVSKKTVARHRLSRYQLEAELKNKNQLVETLKQQLARAEGTIKLRELKKENERLVHEVEKLKKIQETCMMILESRNINPGSNTEEEKETRACWEKTTMLTKKVIEELMLFCHTVAKEKEMLETAMAKWKSAQEENQRALEKRSYFEARLKESTAMLEALGKLLAM
;
A
#
# COMPACT_ATOMS: atom_id res chain seq x y z
N GLY A 1 18.82 -8.65 70.54
CA GLY A 1 19.39 -9.94 70.09
C GLY A 1 18.96 -10.23 68.66
N ARG A 2 19.65 -11.12 67.95
CA ARG A 2 19.48 -11.49 66.52
C ARG A 2 19.65 -10.34 65.52
N PHE A 3 20.84 -10.29 64.90
CA PHE A 3 21.06 -9.65 63.59
C PHE A 3 20.84 -10.70 62.48
N SER A 4 20.16 -10.31 61.39
CA SER A 4 20.13 -11.04 60.11
C SER A 4 20.42 -10.01 58.99
N ARG A 5 21.66 -9.91 58.48
CA ARG A 5 22.33 -10.82 57.53
C ARG A 5 21.71 -10.80 56.12
N ILE A 6 22.22 -9.89 55.29
CA ILE A 6 22.07 -9.89 53.84
C ILE A 6 22.97 -11.00 53.25
N PRO A 7 22.50 -11.84 52.29
CA PRO A 7 23.37 -12.77 51.57
C PRO A 7 24.15 -12.02 50.47
N VAL A 8 25.48 -11.97 50.58
CA VAL A 8 26.36 -11.49 49.51
C VAL A 8 26.93 -12.72 48.78
N HIS A 9 26.48 -12.98 47.56
CA HIS A 9 27.03 -14.04 46.72
C HIS A 9 28.15 -13.50 45.82
N ALA A 10 29.39 -13.59 46.30
CA ALA A 10 30.57 -13.49 45.46
C ALA A 10 30.94 -14.88 44.90
N ARG A 11 31.13 -14.98 43.58
CA ARG A 11 31.92 -16.04 42.94
C ARG A 11 32.78 -15.44 41.83
N LEU A 12 34.07 -15.38 42.08
CA LEU A 12 35.11 -15.17 41.06
C LEU A 12 35.37 -16.51 40.37
N TYR A 13 35.25 -16.58 39.04
CA TYR A 13 35.90 -17.62 38.22
C TYR A 13 36.03 -17.18 36.74
N LEU A 14 37.28 -17.11 36.28
CA LEU A 14 37.80 -16.94 34.91
C LEU A 14 39.32 -17.31 35.03
N PRO A 15 40.05 -17.82 34.02
CA PRO A 15 39.81 -17.80 32.57
C PRO A 15 39.81 -19.24 31.96
N GLU A 16 39.94 -19.55 30.64
CA GLU A 16 40.29 -18.70 29.49
C GLU A 16 39.42 -18.99 28.20
N PRO A 17 39.87 -19.30 26.94
CA PRO A 17 39.20 -18.69 25.77
C PRO A 17 38.75 -19.64 24.63
N SER A 18 38.28 -19.00 23.55
CA SER A 18 38.39 -19.40 22.13
C SER A 18 37.60 -20.59 21.56
N ALA A 19 36.55 -20.24 20.82
CA ALA A 19 36.19 -20.88 19.55
C ALA A 19 35.77 -19.79 18.55
N GLU A 20 36.15 -19.91 17.28
CA GLU A 20 35.95 -18.87 16.26
C GLU A 20 34.55 -18.92 15.63
N LEU A 21 33.97 -17.75 15.36
CA LEU A 21 32.94 -17.58 14.33
C LEU A 21 33.16 -16.29 13.54
N GLN A 22 33.56 -16.43 12.28
CA GLN A 22 33.64 -15.33 11.33
C GLN A 22 32.22 -14.91 10.89
N MET A 23 31.94 -13.61 10.89
CA MET A 23 30.67 -13.05 10.40
C MET A 23 30.90 -12.20 9.15
N THR A 24 30.87 -12.85 7.99
CA THR A 24 31.09 -12.22 6.68
C THR A 24 29.77 -11.70 6.11
N PHE A 25 29.53 -10.39 6.22
CA PHE A 25 28.32 -9.74 5.67
C PHE A 25 28.56 -9.17 4.26
N PRO A 26 27.92 -9.70 3.19
CA PRO A 26 27.98 -9.09 1.87
C PRO A 26 27.06 -7.87 1.79
N SER A 27 27.66 -6.67 1.75
CA SER A 27 26.91 -5.45 1.43
C SER A 27 26.52 -5.43 -0.05
N THR A 28 25.21 -5.32 -0.34
CA THR A 28 24.65 -4.49 -1.42
C THR A 28 23.12 -4.65 -1.49
N ARG A 29 22.40 -3.54 -1.37
CA ARG A 29 21.07 -3.40 -1.99
C ARG A 29 20.84 -1.93 -2.35
N LYS A 30 20.36 -1.69 -3.58
CA LYS A 30 20.29 -0.35 -4.17
C LYS A 30 19.05 0.40 -3.65
N CYS A 31 19.20 1.68 -3.34
CA CYS A 31 18.06 2.54 -3.04
C CYS A 31 17.18 2.69 -4.30
N VAL A 32 15.88 2.41 -4.15
CA VAL A 32 14.86 2.79 -5.13
C VAL A 32 13.79 3.58 -4.39
N SER A 33 13.77 4.89 -4.62
CA SER A 33 12.69 5.76 -4.16
C SER A 33 11.54 5.74 -5.16
N LYS A 34 10.32 5.49 -4.68
CA LYS A 34 9.06 6.09 -5.16
C LYS A 34 7.86 5.65 -4.31
N THR A 35 7.15 6.64 -3.80
CA THR A 35 5.82 6.49 -3.18
C THR A 35 4.76 6.20 -4.25
N PRO A 36 3.73 5.40 -3.95
CA PRO A 36 2.46 5.45 -4.65
C PRO A 36 1.38 6.15 -3.79
N GLU A 37 0.83 7.27 -4.28
CA GLU A 37 -0.46 7.76 -3.80
C GLU A 37 -1.62 6.99 -4.48
N PRO A 38 -2.78 6.85 -3.83
CA PRO A 38 -3.95 6.22 -4.44
C PRO A 38 -4.73 7.20 -5.33
N GLU A 39 -4.49 7.15 -6.64
CA GLU A 39 -5.27 7.95 -7.62
C GLU A 39 -6.76 7.54 -7.64
N PHE A 40 -7.65 8.51 -7.39
CA PHE A 40 -9.10 8.33 -7.52
C PHE A 40 -9.61 8.80 -8.89
N SER A 41 -10.60 8.07 -9.40
CA SER A 41 -11.44 8.37 -10.58
C SER A 41 -10.77 8.32 -11.96
N ARG A 42 -11.36 7.52 -12.85
CA ARG A 42 -11.14 7.60 -14.30
C ARG A 42 -12.46 7.31 -15.03
N VAL A 43 -13.20 8.35 -15.37
CA VAL A 43 -14.43 8.22 -16.16
C VAL A 43 -14.05 8.00 -17.64
N PRO A 44 -14.61 7.00 -18.35
CA PRO A 44 -14.37 6.82 -19.77
C PRO A 44 -14.97 7.98 -20.59
N SER A 45 -14.16 8.66 -21.39
CA SER A 45 -14.61 9.71 -22.32
C SER A 45 -15.24 9.11 -23.58
N LEU A 46 -16.56 9.27 -23.73
CA LEU A 46 -17.29 8.89 -24.94
C LEU A 46 -17.09 9.94 -26.04
N ASN A 47 -16.08 9.74 -26.88
CA ASN A 47 -15.85 10.54 -28.09
C ASN A 47 -16.83 10.12 -29.20
N PHE A 48 -17.81 10.96 -29.51
CA PHE A 48 -18.67 10.80 -30.68
C PHE A 48 -18.06 11.55 -31.89
N PRO A 49 -17.77 10.86 -33.01
CA PRO A 49 -17.30 11.52 -34.23
C PRO A 49 -18.44 12.26 -34.93
N SER A 50 -18.54 13.58 -34.73
CA SER A 50 -19.43 14.43 -35.52
C SER A 50 -18.87 14.58 -36.93
N ASN A 51 -19.61 14.12 -37.94
CA ASN A 51 -19.40 14.43 -39.35
C ASN A 51 -20.73 14.20 -40.12
N VAL A 52 -21.63 15.18 -40.07
CA VAL A 52 -22.81 15.25 -40.95
C VAL A 52 -22.60 16.40 -41.94
N THR A 53 -22.03 16.07 -43.10
CA THR A 53 -21.94 17.02 -44.22
C THR A 53 -23.33 17.21 -44.82
N VAL A 54 -23.79 18.46 -44.90
CA VAL A 54 -25.03 18.83 -45.58
C VAL A 54 -24.80 18.89 -47.09
N ASP A 55 -25.86 18.55 -47.85
CA ASP A 55 -25.98 18.61 -49.31
C ASP A 55 -25.04 17.76 -50.19
N SER A 56 -25.64 16.79 -50.89
CA SER A 56 -25.29 16.50 -52.30
C SER A 56 -26.37 15.66 -53.00
N VAL A 57 -27.35 16.36 -53.57
CA VAL A 57 -27.86 16.18 -54.95
C VAL A 57 -27.71 14.76 -55.55
N PHE A 58 -28.80 13.97 -55.54
CA PHE A 58 -28.89 12.75 -56.34
C PHE A 58 -28.99 13.07 -57.85
N LYS A 59 -27.92 12.73 -58.57
CA LYS A 59 -27.69 13.04 -59.99
C LYS A 59 -28.27 11.94 -60.88
N ALA A 60 -29.35 12.22 -61.61
CA ALA A 60 -29.95 11.27 -62.55
C ALA A 60 -29.39 11.46 -63.97
N ALA A 61 -28.54 10.53 -64.41
CA ALA A 61 -28.04 10.48 -65.78
C ALA A 61 -28.72 9.37 -66.58
N ASN A 62 -29.39 9.72 -67.68
CA ASN A 62 -28.95 9.33 -69.03
C ASN A 62 -29.86 9.95 -70.10
N GLN A 63 -29.24 10.30 -71.24
CA GLN A 63 -29.89 10.82 -72.44
C GLN A 63 -30.10 9.69 -73.45
N GLY A 64 -30.91 9.90 -74.50
CA GLY A 64 -31.02 8.93 -75.59
C GLY A 64 -32.26 9.07 -76.47
N LEU A 65 -32.45 10.20 -77.14
CA LEU A 65 -33.43 10.32 -78.23
C LEU A 65 -32.71 10.41 -79.57
N SER A 66 -33.04 9.54 -80.52
CA SER A 66 -32.62 9.64 -81.91
C SER A 66 -33.82 9.42 -82.84
N LYS A 67 -33.79 10.04 -84.02
CA LYS A 67 -34.80 9.92 -85.09
C LYS A 67 -34.13 9.54 -86.39
N SER A 68 -34.82 8.77 -87.22
CA SER A 68 -34.62 8.75 -88.67
C SER A 68 -35.93 8.36 -89.37
N ASP A 69 -36.18 8.93 -90.55
CA ASP A 69 -37.45 8.80 -91.27
C ASP A 69 -37.44 7.66 -92.29
N LYS A 70 -38.57 6.96 -92.46
CA LYS A 70 -39.40 7.02 -93.69
C LYS A 70 -40.60 6.04 -93.69
N ARG A 71 -41.78 6.58 -94.05
CA ARG A 71 -42.93 5.94 -94.74
C ARG A 71 -43.37 4.51 -94.31
N VAL A 72 -44.51 4.42 -93.61
CA VAL A 72 -45.85 3.98 -94.11
C VAL A 72 -46.82 3.86 -92.91
N GLU A 73 -48.09 4.23 -93.12
CA GLU A 73 -49.19 4.23 -92.13
C GLU A 73 -50.06 2.94 -92.18
N PRO A 74 -51.02 2.71 -91.25
CA PRO A 74 -51.06 3.10 -89.83
C PRO A 74 -51.64 1.99 -88.89
N VAL A 75 -50.97 1.61 -87.80
CA VAL A 75 -51.56 0.65 -86.82
C VAL A 75 -51.35 1.05 -85.34
N SER A 76 -52.42 0.91 -84.55
CA SER A 76 -52.52 0.90 -83.09
C SER A 76 -51.72 1.94 -82.28
N LYS A 77 -52.39 3.05 -81.95
CA LYS A 77 -52.10 3.88 -80.77
C LYS A 77 -52.07 3.02 -79.50
N LYS A 78 -51.02 3.12 -78.67
CA LYS A 78 -51.07 3.04 -77.19
C LYS A 78 -49.68 3.33 -76.57
N THR A 79 -49.42 4.61 -76.29
CA THR A 79 -48.27 5.04 -75.48
C THR A 79 -48.30 4.39 -74.10
N VAL A 80 -47.14 4.02 -73.56
CA VAL A 80 -47.01 3.54 -72.17
C VAL A 80 -47.39 4.67 -71.22
N ALA A 81 -48.65 4.68 -70.78
CA ALA A 81 -49.12 5.59 -69.76
C ALA A 81 -48.54 5.15 -68.41
N ARG A 82 -47.73 6.02 -67.78
CA ARG A 82 -47.56 5.98 -66.33
C ARG A 82 -48.97 5.96 -65.73
N HIS A 83 -49.31 4.91 -64.99
CA HIS A 83 -50.67 4.75 -64.49
C HIS A 83 -50.91 5.83 -63.42
N ARG A 84 -51.46 6.98 -63.84
CA ARG A 84 -51.89 8.05 -62.94
C ARG A 84 -53.04 7.49 -62.12
N LEU A 85 -52.70 6.94 -60.95
CA LEU A 85 -53.67 6.64 -59.90
C LEU A 85 -54.57 7.87 -59.75
N SER A 86 -55.88 7.63 -59.75
CA SER A 86 -56.86 8.69 -59.55
C SER A 86 -56.57 9.39 -58.23
N ARG A 87 -56.85 10.70 -58.14
CA ARG A 87 -56.61 11.48 -56.91
C ARG A 87 -57.23 10.77 -55.68
N TYR A 88 -58.43 10.22 -55.85
CA TYR A 88 -59.15 9.42 -54.86
C TYR A 88 -58.43 8.12 -54.44
N GLN A 89 -57.70 7.46 -55.35
CA GLN A 89 -56.90 6.27 -55.01
C GLN A 89 -55.69 6.65 -54.15
N LEU A 90 -55.01 7.76 -54.48
CA LEU A 90 -53.90 8.29 -53.68
C LEU A 90 -54.37 8.78 -52.30
N GLU A 91 -55.53 9.44 -52.22
CA GLU A 91 -56.16 9.84 -50.96
C GLU A 91 -56.57 8.64 -50.09
N ALA A 92 -57.09 7.56 -50.70
CA ALA A 92 -57.42 6.32 -49.99
C ALA A 92 -56.16 5.60 -49.48
N GLU A 93 -55.11 5.54 -50.29
CA GLU A 93 -53.81 4.96 -49.89
C GLU A 93 -53.17 5.77 -48.76
N LEU A 94 -53.23 7.11 -48.81
CA LEU A 94 -52.73 7.99 -47.76
C LEU A 94 -53.52 7.81 -46.45
N LYS A 95 -54.85 7.70 -46.51
CA LYS A 95 -55.68 7.39 -45.33
C LYS A 95 -55.31 6.03 -44.71
N ASN A 96 -55.11 5.01 -45.54
CA ASN A 96 -54.68 3.68 -45.07
C ASN A 96 -53.29 3.73 -44.40
N LYS A 97 -52.32 4.42 -45.02
CA LYS A 97 -50.98 4.63 -44.44
C LYS A 97 -51.03 5.39 -43.12
N ASN A 98 -51.84 6.44 -43.00
CA ASN A 98 -52.00 7.19 -41.75
C ASN A 98 -52.65 6.33 -40.65
N GLN A 99 -53.66 5.52 -40.99
CA GLN A 99 -54.28 4.58 -40.05
C GLN A 99 -53.28 3.51 -39.56
N LEU A 100 -52.42 3.01 -40.45
CA LEU A 100 -51.33 2.11 -40.08
C LEU A 100 -50.30 2.80 -39.17
N VAL A 101 -49.89 4.03 -39.47
CA VAL A 101 -48.96 4.81 -38.64
C VAL A 101 -49.51 5.04 -37.23
N GLU A 102 -50.76 5.46 -37.06
CA GLU A 102 -51.36 5.64 -35.73
C GLU A 102 -51.52 4.29 -35.00
N THR A 103 -51.80 3.19 -35.71
CA THR A 103 -51.85 1.84 -35.12
C THR A 103 -50.47 1.41 -34.61
N LEU A 104 -49.42 1.59 -35.41
CA LEU A 104 -48.03 1.26 -35.05
C LEU A 104 -47.51 2.15 -33.90
N LYS A 105 -47.85 3.45 -33.90
CA LYS A 105 -47.55 4.41 -32.83
C LYS A 105 -48.19 3.98 -31.50
N GLN A 106 -49.44 3.53 -31.52
CA GLN A 106 -50.09 2.96 -30.32
C GLN A 106 -49.43 1.64 -29.86
N GLN A 107 -49.04 0.76 -30.80
CA GLN A 107 -48.33 -0.48 -30.45
C GLN A 107 -46.95 -0.19 -29.85
N LEU A 108 -46.20 0.75 -30.41
CA LEU A 108 -44.90 1.19 -29.90
C LEU A 108 -45.01 1.77 -28.49
N ALA A 109 -45.96 2.67 -28.24
CA ALA A 109 -46.17 3.25 -26.91
C ALA A 109 -46.51 2.18 -25.85
N ARG A 110 -47.32 1.15 -26.21
CA ARG A 110 -47.61 0.00 -25.33
C ARG A 110 -46.37 -0.88 -25.11
N ALA A 111 -45.57 -1.11 -26.14
CA ALA A 111 -44.33 -1.89 -26.04
C ALA A 111 -43.29 -1.18 -25.14
N GLU A 112 -43.06 0.11 -25.36
CA GLU A 112 -42.20 0.95 -24.50
C GLU A 112 -42.68 0.95 -23.04
N GLY A 113 -43.97 1.14 -22.80
CA GLY A 113 -44.55 1.08 -21.45
C GLY A 113 -44.32 -0.28 -20.78
N THR A 114 -44.43 -1.37 -21.54
CA THR A 114 -44.17 -2.73 -21.07
C THR A 114 -42.69 -2.99 -20.76
N ILE A 115 -41.77 -2.41 -21.54
CA ILE A 115 -40.32 -2.47 -21.30
C ILE A 115 -39.97 -1.68 -20.03
N LYS A 116 -40.40 -0.42 -19.94
CA LYS A 116 -40.17 0.46 -18.77
C LYS A 116 -40.74 -0.16 -17.49
N LEU A 117 -41.93 -0.75 -17.54
CA LEU A 117 -42.54 -1.47 -16.40
C LEU A 117 -41.71 -2.69 -15.97
N ARG A 118 -41.14 -3.44 -16.92
CA ARG A 118 -40.26 -4.60 -16.64
C ARG A 118 -38.94 -4.17 -16.01
N GLU A 119 -38.38 -3.05 -16.45
CA GLU A 119 -37.15 -2.48 -15.91
C GLU A 119 -37.35 -1.93 -14.49
N LEU A 120 -38.43 -1.15 -14.27
CA LEU A 120 -38.82 -0.68 -12.94
C LEU A 120 -39.12 -1.83 -11.97
N LYS A 121 -39.76 -2.91 -12.43
CA LYS A 121 -39.97 -4.10 -11.59
C LYS A 121 -38.64 -4.75 -11.15
N LYS A 122 -37.69 -4.93 -12.08
CA LYS A 122 -36.34 -5.45 -11.74
C LYS A 122 -35.59 -4.54 -10.79
N GLU A 123 -35.71 -3.21 -10.95
CA GLU A 123 -35.07 -2.27 -10.02
C GLU A 123 -35.70 -2.32 -8.64
N ASN A 124 -37.03 -2.39 -8.55
CA ASN A 124 -37.72 -2.57 -7.28
C ASN A 124 -37.33 -3.89 -6.58
N GLU A 125 -37.17 -4.98 -7.33
CA GLU A 125 -36.64 -6.26 -6.82
C GLU A 125 -35.21 -6.13 -6.27
N ARG A 126 -34.33 -5.36 -6.95
CA ARG A 126 -32.97 -5.04 -6.43
C ARG A 126 -33.03 -4.21 -5.15
N LEU A 127 -33.83 -3.14 -5.13
CA LEU A 127 -33.95 -2.24 -3.98
C LEU A 127 -34.51 -2.94 -2.74
N VAL A 128 -35.52 -3.81 -2.90
CA VAL A 128 -36.06 -4.64 -1.81
C VAL A 128 -34.96 -5.54 -1.19
N HIS A 129 -34.12 -6.16 -2.03
CA HIS A 129 -33.00 -6.98 -1.56
C HIS A 129 -31.91 -6.14 -0.87
N GLU A 130 -31.64 -4.91 -1.31
CA GLU A 130 -30.67 -4.03 -0.65
C GLU A 130 -31.18 -3.51 0.70
N VAL A 131 -32.46 -3.14 0.79
CA VAL A 131 -33.12 -2.80 2.08
C VAL A 131 -33.03 -3.96 3.07
N GLU A 132 -33.18 -5.19 2.61
CA GLU A 132 -33.07 -6.39 3.44
C GLU A 132 -31.64 -6.65 3.95
N LYS A 133 -30.59 -6.30 3.18
CA LYS A 133 -29.21 -6.28 3.71
C LYS A 133 -29.02 -5.17 4.74
N LEU A 134 -29.52 -3.96 4.45
CA LEU A 134 -29.34 -2.80 5.31
C LEU A 134 -30.01 -3.01 6.69
N LYS A 135 -31.17 -3.68 6.73
CA LYS A 135 -31.77 -4.18 7.98
C LYS A 135 -30.84 -5.11 8.74
N LYS A 136 -30.26 -6.13 8.10
CA LYS A 136 -29.34 -7.09 8.76
C LYS A 136 -28.08 -6.41 9.29
N ILE A 137 -27.59 -5.40 8.58
CA ILE A 137 -26.48 -4.54 9.05
C ILE A 137 -26.93 -3.73 10.28
N GLN A 138 -28.11 -3.09 10.22
CA GLN A 138 -28.68 -2.34 11.35
C GLN A 138 -28.92 -3.22 12.58
N GLU A 139 -29.51 -4.41 12.42
CA GLU A 139 -29.72 -5.42 13.47
C GLU A 139 -28.39 -5.87 14.08
N THR A 140 -27.36 -6.11 13.26
CA THR A 140 -26.01 -6.45 13.73
C THR A 140 -25.39 -5.30 14.52
N CYS A 141 -25.53 -4.05 14.05
CA CYS A 141 -25.05 -2.87 14.77
C CYS A 141 -25.78 -2.67 16.11
N MET A 142 -27.11 -2.81 16.13
CA MET A 142 -27.91 -2.75 17.37
C MET A 142 -27.47 -3.84 18.35
N MET A 143 -27.32 -5.08 17.90
CA MET A 143 -26.83 -6.19 18.74
C MET A 143 -25.43 -5.91 19.32
N ILE A 144 -24.51 -5.30 18.56
CA ILE A 144 -23.18 -4.92 19.05
C ILE A 144 -23.25 -3.79 20.08
N LEU A 145 -24.15 -2.82 19.91
CA LEU A 145 -24.37 -1.74 20.88
C LEU A 145 -25.01 -2.27 22.18
N GLU A 146 -26.08 -3.06 22.06
CA GLU A 146 -26.80 -3.68 23.19
C GLU A 146 -25.91 -4.64 23.98
N SER A 147 -25.20 -5.55 23.32
CA SER A 147 -24.31 -6.53 23.99
C SER A 147 -23.09 -5.90 24.67
N ARG A 148 -22.71 -4.68 24.27
CA ARG A 148 -21.66 -3.88 24.92
C ARG A 148 -22.23 -2.77 25.82
N ASN A 149 -23.55 -2.67 25.95
CA ASN A 149 -24.26 -1.60 26.66
C ASN A 149 -23.87 -0.16 26.21
N ILE A 150 -23.40 -0.01 24.97
CA ILE A 150 -22.98 1.27 24.38
C ILE A 150 -24.25 2.02 23.94
N ASN A 151 -24.70 2.97 24.75
CA ASN A 151 -25.81 3.85 24.41
C ASN A 151 -25.35 4.93 23.40
N PRO A 152 -25.80 4.92 22.12
CA PRO A 152 -25.33 5.85 21.10
C PRO A 152 -25.76 7.32 21.32
N GLY A 153 -26.65 7.57 22.29
CA GLY A 153 -27.04 8.92 22.71
C GLY A 153 -26.33 9.43 23.98
N SER A 154 -25.34 8.69 24.51
CA SER A 154 -24.64 9.05 25.74
C SER A 154 -23.12 8.96 25.58
N ASN A 155 -22.40 10.02 25.94
CA ASN A 155 -20.95 9.97 26.10
C ASN A 155 -20.64 9.19 27.39
N THR A 156 -20.59 7.86 27.27
CA THR A 156 -20.51 6.93 28.41
C THR A 156 -19.26 7.19 29.25
N GLU A 157 -19.35 6.94 30.56
CA GLU A 157 -18.20 7.10 31.46
C GLU A 157 -17.04 6.18 31.06
N GLU A 158 -17.35 5.01 30.50
CA GLU A 158 -16.41 4.07 29.88
C GLU A 158 -15.60 4.70 28.73
N GLU A 159 -16.18 5.59 27.93
CA GLU A 159 -15.44 6.29 26.87
C GLU A 159 -14.44 7.29 27.46
N LYS A 160 -14.78 7.92 28.59
CA LYS A 160 -13.86 8.82 29.32
C LYS A 160 -12.77 8.02 30.04
N GLU A 161 -13.12 6.89 30.65
CA GLU A 161 -12.19 6.03 31.36
C GLU A 161 -11.20 5.35 30.40
N THR A 162 -11.67 4.82 29.27
CA THR A 162 -10.81 4.27 28.22
C THR A 162 -9.89 5.35 27.61
N ARG A 163 -10.39 6.57 27.38
CA ARG A 163 -9.57 7.72 26.95
C ARG A 163 -8.51 8.09 28.00
N ALA A 164 -8.88 8.22 29.27
CA ALA A 164 -7.95 8.52 30.36
C ALA A 164 -6.94 7.38 30.58
N CYS A 165 -7.33 6.12 30.35
CA CYS A 165 -6.44 4.96 30.36
C CYS A 165 -5.43 5.02 29.20
N TRP A 166 -5.89 5.39 28.00
CA TRP A 166 -5.03 5.56 26.82
C TRP A 166 -4.06 6.73 26.97
N GLU A 167 -4.48 7.85 27.57
CA GLU A 167 -3.63 8.99 27.92
C GLU A 167 -2.55 8.61 28.96
N LYS A 168 -2.93 7.95 30.06
CA LYS A 168 -1.99 7.41 31.07
C LYS A 168 -0.99 6.43 30.45
N THR A 169 -1.48 5.52 29.59
CA THR A 169 -0.63 4.55 28.88
C THR A 169 0.37 5.27 27.99
N THR A 170 -0.09 6.22 27.18
CA THR A 170 0.76 7.03 26.28
C THR A 170 1.80 7.85 27.04
N MET A 171 1.44 8.42 28.19
CA MET A 171 2.38 9.12 29.08
C MET A 171 3.45 8.17 29.62
N LEU A 172 3.04 7.00 30.14
CA LEU A 172 3.96 6.01 30.68
C LEU A 172 4.91 5.45 29.61
N THR A 173 4.40 5.18 28.40
CA THR A 173 5.23 4.75 27.26
C THR A 173 6.29 5.79 26.91
N LYS A 174 5.94 7.10 26.85
CA LYS A 174 6.92 8.17 26.61
C LYS A 174 8.00 8.19 27.69
N LYS A 175 7.60 8.16 28.97
CA LYS A 175 8.54 8.15 30.10
C LYS A 175 9.49 6.94 30.05
N VAL A 176 9.00 5.75 29.73
CA VAL A 176 9.84 4.54 29.60
C VAL A 176 10.81 4.66 28.42
N ILE A 177 10.42 5.28 27.30
CA ILE A 177 11.31 5.56 26.17
C ILE A 177 12.40 6.57 26.59
N GLU A 178 12.05 7.63 27.30
CA GLU A 178 12.99 8.64 27.82
C GLU A 178 14.00 8.02 28.81
N GLU A 179 13.54 7.24 29.79
CA GLU A 179 14.40 6.54 30.75
C GLU A 179 15.31 5.51 30.06
N LEU A 180 14.81 4.79 29.05
CA LEU A 180 15.63 3.84 28.26
C LEU A 180 16.70 4.54 27.42
N MET A 181 16.41 5.69 26.82
CA MET A 181 17.42 6.48 26.10
C MET A 181 18.52 6.99 27.04
N LEU A 182 18.14 7.48 28.23
CA LEU A 182 19.09 7.93 29.26
C LEU A 182 19.96 6.78 29.77
N PHE A 183 19.38 5.59 29.98
CA PHE A 183 20.12 4.38 30.34
C PHE A 183 21.12 4.00 29.25
N CYS A 184 20.70 3.90 27.98
CA CYS A 184 21.58 3.57 26.86
C CYS A 184 22.73 4.57 26.69
N HIS A 185 22.50 5.88 26.89
CA HIS A 185 23.55 6.89 26.87
C HIS A 185 24.54 6.72 28.04
N THR A 186 24.03 6.43 29.24
CA THR A 186 24.86 6.20 30.43
C THR A 186 25.75 4.96 30.23
N VAL A 187 25.19 3.83 29.79
CA VAL A 187 25.94 2.59 29.51
C VAL A 187 26.99 2.80 28.42
N ALA A 188 26.71 3.58 27.37
CA ALA A 188 27.70 3.89 26.35
C ALA A 188 28.91 4.66 26.92
N LYS A 189 28.66 5.64 27.80
CA LYS A 189 29.70 6.42 28.49
C LYS A 189 30.48 5.59 29.52
N GLU A 190 29.81 4.72 30.27
CA GLU A 190 30.47 3.80 31.21
C GLU A 190 31.37 2.80 30.47
N LYS A 191 30.92 2.31 29.31
CA LYS A 191 31.73 1.48 28.43
C LYS A 191 32.99 2.23 27.94
N GLU A 192 32.86 3.46 27.44
CA GLU A 192 34.00 4.28 27.00
C GLU A 192 35.03 4.50 28.12
N MET A 193 34.54 4.79 29.34
CA MET A 193 35.41 4.92 30.52
C MET A 193 36.10 3.61 30.90
N LEU A 194 35.42 2.46 30.78
CA LEU A 194 35.98 1.13 31.02
C LEU A 194 37.03 0.74 29.98
N GLU A 195 36.78 0.99 28.69
CA GLU A 195 37.74 0.75 27.60
C GLU A 195 38.99 1.63 27.78
N THR A 196 38.81 2.90 28.16
CA THR A 196 39.90 3.82 28.50
C THR A 196 40.72 3.35 29.72
N ALA A 197 40.06 2.84 30.76
CA ALA A 197 40.72 2.29 31.94
C ALA A 197 41.50 1.00 31.61
N MET A 198 40.92 0.13 30.79
CA MET A 198 41.56 -1.11 30.33
C MET A 198 42.81 -0.84 29.49
N ALA A 199 42.78 0.16 28.60
CA ALA A 199 43.94 0.58 27.82
C ALA A 199 45.09 1.08 28.73
N LYS A 200 44.78 1.91 29.72
CA LYS A 200 45.76 2.38 30.72
C LYS A 200 46.34 1.23 31.55
N TRP A 201 45.51 0.27 31.96
CA TRP A 201 45.95 -0.91 32.70
C TRP A 201 46.91 -1.78 31.90
N LYS A 202 46.64 -2.02 30.60
CA LYS A 202 47.56 -2.75 29.70
C LYS A 202 48.91 -2.03 29.56
N SER A 203 48.91 -0.71 29.34
CA SER A 203 50.15 0.08 29.29
C SER A 203 50.98 -0.04 30.57
N ALA A 204 50.33 0.00 31.75
CA ALA A 204 51.01 -0.18 33.04
C ALA A 204 51.52 -1.62 33.24
N GLN A 205 50.80 -2.63 32.73
CA GLN A 205 51.25 -4.02 32.73
C GLN A 205 52.52 -4.21 31.88
N GLU A 206 52.57 -3.60 30.68
CA GLU A 206 53.73 -3.62 29.79
C GLU A 206 54.93 -2.85 30.36
N GLU A 207 54.71 -1.77 31.11
CA GLU A 207 55.78 -1.08 31.85
C GLU A 207 56.32 -1.92 33.00
N ASN A 208 55.44 -2.55 33.79
CA ASN A 208 55.84 -3.44 34.88
C ASN A 208 56.62 -4.67 34.38
N GLN A 209 56.20 -5.26 33.25
CA GLN A 209 56.91 -6.36 32.60
C GLN A 209 58.33 -5.94 32.18
N ARG A 210 58.48 -4.81 31.49
CA ARG A 210 59.78 -4.24 31.11
C ARG A 210 60.65 -3.85 32.32
N ALA A 211 60.05 -3.50 33.45
CA ALA A 211 60.76 -3.24 34.71
C ALA A 211 61.26 -4.54 35.36
N LEU A 212 60.47 -5.61 35.30
CA LEU A 212 60.85 -6.94 35.80
C LEU A 212 61.99 -7.54 34.98
N GLU A 213 61.94 -7.44 33.65
CA GLU A 213 63.04 -7.85 32.75
C GLU A 213 64.36 -7.13 33.06
N LYS A 214 64.31 -5.79 33.26
CA LYS A 214 65.47 -5.01 33.70
C LYS A 214 66.00 -5.46 35.05
N ARG A 215 65.11 -5.77 36.02
CA ARG A 215 65.51 -6.30 37.32
C ARG A 215 66.24 -7.65 37.17
N SER A 216 65.71 -8.58 36.38
CA SER A 216 66.35 -9.87 36.13
C SER A 216 67.72 -9.73 35.44
N TYR A 217 67.86 -8.78 34.49
CA TYR A 217 69.15 -8.44 33.88
C TYR A 217 70.18 -7.95 34.92
N PHE A 218 69.81 -6.99 35.77
CA PHE A 218 70.70 -6.49 36.82
C PHE A 218 71.03 -7.57 37.87
N GLU A 219 70.07 -8.42 38.23
CA GLU A 219 70.28 -9.52 39.16
C GLU A 219 71.29 -10.56 38.62
N ALA A 220 71.20 -10.90 37.33
CA ALA A 220 72.18 -11.77 36.67
C ALA A 220 73.59 -11.16 36.67
N ARG A 221 73.71 -9.88 36.30
CA ARG A 221 75.00 -9.16 36.27
C ARG A 221 75.62 -8.94 37.66
N LEU A 222 74.78 -8.81 38.70
CA LEU A 222 75.25 -8.81 40.09
C LEU A 222 75.79 -10.18 40.50
N LYS A 223 75.11 -11.28 40.17
CA LYS A 223 75.61 -12.65 40.45
C LYS A 223 76.94 -12.94 39.76
N GLU A 224 77.08 -12.53 38.50
CA GLU A 224 78.35 -12.59 37.74
C GLU A 224 79.46 -11.79 38.44
N SER A 225 79.16 -10.56 38.88
CA SER A 225 80.12 -9.70 39.60
C SER A 225 80.54 -10.31 40.95
N THR A 226 79.61 -10.86 41.71
CA THR A 226 79.90 -11.56 42.97
C THR A 226 80.76 -12.81 42.74
N ALA A 227 80.47 -13.60 41.70
CA ALA A 227 81.25 -14.79 41.37
C ALA A 227 82.70 -14.45 40.98
N MET A 228 82.92 -13.35 40.26
CA MET A 228 84.27 -12.85 39.96
C MET A 228 85.02 -12.39 41.23
N LEU A 229 84.33 -11.68 42.14
CA LEU A 229 84.92 -11.25 43.41
C LEU A 229 85.26 -12.45 44.32
N GLU A 230 84.41 -13.47 44.38
CA GLU A 230 84.71 -14.72 45.07
C GLU A 230 85.91 -15.46 44.47
N ALA A 231 86.03 -15.50 43.13
CA ALA A 231 87.16 -16.13 42.46
C ALA A 231 88.49 -15.40 42.75
N LEU A 232 88.48 -14.07 42.72
CA LEU A 232 89.63 -13.24 43.12
C LEU A 232 89.97 -13.41 44.60
N GLY A 233 88.97 -13.48 45.48
CA GLY A 233 89.18 -13.75 46.91
C GLY A 233 89.82 -15.12 47.17
N LYS A 234 89.43 -16.16 46.40
CA LYS A 234 90.04 -17.50 46.46
C LYS A 234 91.48 -17.50 45.94
N LEU A 235 91.79 -16.70 44.90
CA LEU A 235 93.15 -16.51 44.38
C LEU A 235 94.09 -15.76 45.35
N LEU A 236 93.56 -14.82 46.13
CA LEU A 236 94.33 -14.05 47.13
C LEU A 236 94.47 -14.77 48.49
N ALA A 237 93.88 -15.96 48.63
CA ALA A 237 93.93 -16.79 49.84
C ALA A 237 94.81 -18.05 49.67
N MET A 238 95.62 -18.10 48.61
CA MET A 238 96.62 -19.14 48.32
C MET A 238 98.03 -18.55 48.36
#